data_AF-G0SAB7-F1
#
_entry.id   AF-G0SAB7-F1
#
_cell.length_a   1.000
_cell.length_b   1.000
_cell.length_c   1.000
_cell.angle_alpha   90.00
_cell.angle_beta   90.00
_cell.angle_gamma   90.00
#
_symmetry.space_group_name_H-M   'P 1'
#
loop_
_entity.id
_entity.type
_entity.pdbx_description
1 polymer ?
#
loop_
_entity_poly.entity_id
_entity_poly.type
_entity_poly.pdbx_seq_one_letter_code
_entity_poly.pdbx_strand_id
1 'polypeptide(L)'
;MSSSKSANPSSQLTPTGGPTIIPNPPPNTLRHPVRFITTHNHTTGQAILHSSTPVPFRLYDNNNLSMGVAYTTSSFPPNLNSDADITAHTSLMSSGTLGLVNPGGTVLRCVDFAPGYACGMHRTQSLDFWDCDRRGGRDGVG
;
A
#
# COMPACT_ATOMS: atom_id res chain seq x y z
N MET A 1 -20.74 25.62 -33.78
CA MET A 1 -20.79 25.79 -32.32
C MET A 1 -20.44 24.45 -31.70
N SER A 2 -19.15 24.23 -31.43
CA SER A 2 -18.61 23.00 -30.85
C SER A 2 -18.03 23.37 -29.49
N SER A 3 -18.57 22.79 -28.42
CA SER A 3 -18.08 23.00 -27.06
C SER A 3 -17.34 21.73 -26.62
N SER A 4 -16.02 21.75 -26.74
CA SER A 4 -15.12 20.79 -26.09
C SER A 4 -15.01 21.13 -24.60
N LYS A 5 -15.52 20.26 -23.73
CA LYS A 5 -15.38 20.39 -22.28
C LYS A 5 -13.98 19.90 -21.87
N SER A 6 -13.12 20.85 -21.54
CA SER A 6 -11.75 20.61 -21.05
C SER A 6 -11.75 19.78 -19.77
N ALA A 7 -10.91 18.75 -19.72
CA ALA A 7 -10.62 17.98 -18.51
C ALA A 7 -9.88 18.87 -17.51
N ASN A 8 -10.32 18.85 -16.24
CA ASN A 8 -9.66 19.56 -15.14
C ASN A 8 -8.44 18.74 -14.69
N PRO A 9 -7.19 19.23 -14.83
CA PRO A 9 -6.02 18.59 -14.26
C PRO A 9 -5.75 19.14 -12.84
N SER A 10 -5.22 18.28 -11.97
CA SER A 10 -4.67 18.60 -10.65
C SER A 10 -5.63 18.68 -9.46
N SER A 11 -5.83 17.53 -8.81
CA SER A 11 -5.87 17.47 -7.35
C SER A 11 -4.57 16.78 -6.87
N GLN A 12 -3.44 17.47 -7.01
CA GLN A 12 -2.21 17.05 -6.34
C GLN A 12 -2.36 17.33 -4.84
N LEU A 13 -2.35 16.28 -4.03
CA LEU A 13 -2.14 16.38 -2.59
C LEU A 13 -0.68 16.80 -2.39
N THR A 14 -0.45 18.04 -1.95
CA THR A 14 0.89 18.55 -1.64
C THR A 14 1.45 17.87 -0.39
N PRO A 15 2.70 17.37 -0.39
CA PRO A 15 3.33 16.87 0.81
C PRO A 15 3.92 18.02 1.62
N THR A 16 3.22 18.47 2.66
CA THR A 16 3.83 19.29 3.72
C THR A 16 4.52 18.37 4.72
N GLY A 17 5.85 18.43 4.77
CA GLY A 17 6.67 17.90 5.85
C GLY A 17 7.61 16.76 5.44
N GLY A 18 8.92 16.98 5.61
CA GLY A 18 9.97 15.98 5.40
C GLY A 18 9.87 14.76 6.33
N PRO A 19 10.74 13.75 6.12
CA PRO A 19 10.52 12.40 6.63
C PRO A 19 10.76 12.33 8.13
N THR A 20 9.69 12.48 8.91
CA THR A 20 9.72 12.09 10.31
C THR A 20 9.36 10.61 10.38
N ILE A 21 10.37 9.75 10.49
CA ILE A 21 10.17 8.36 10.92
C ILE A 21 9.96 8.40 12.44
N ILE A 22 8.74 8.71 12.89
CA ILE A 22 8.36 8.45 14.28
C ILE A 22 7.88 6.99 14.35
N PRO A 23 8.38 6.16 15.27
CA PRO A 23 7.65 4.97 15.72
C PRO A 23 6.50 5.44 16.61
N ASN A 24 5.55 6.19 16.03
CA ASN A 24 4.34 6.54 16.76
C ASN A 24 3.55 5.23 16.87
N PRO A 25 3.11 4.79 18.07
CA PRO A 25 2.18 3.68 18.14
C PRO A 25 1.01 3.99 17.20
N PRO A 26 0.56 3.03 16.38
CA PRO A 26 -0.56 3.26 15.50
C PRO A 26 -1.76 3.82 16.29
N PRO A 27 -2.59 4.71 15.71
CA PRO A 27 -3.79 5.23 16.37
C PRO A 27 -4.78 4.12 16.75
N ASN A 28 -4.63 2.95 16.16
CA ASN A 28 -5.40 1.75 16.48
C ASN A 28 -4.49 0.71 17.17
N THR A 29 -5.07 -0.15 18.00
CA THR A 29 -4.34 -1.23 18.70
C THR A 29 -4.18 -2.48 17.83
N LEU A 30 -4.35 -2.35 16.50
CA LEU A 30 -4.33 -3.50 15.60
C LEU A 30 -2.90 -3.94 15.36
N ARG A 31 -2.71 -5.25 15.29
CA ARG A 31 -1.40 -5.81 14.93
C ARG A 31 -1.09 -5.44 13.48
N HIS A 32 0.02 -4.75 13.25
CA HIS A 32 0.50 -4.50 11.91
C HIS A 32 0.98 -5.79 11.23
N PRO A 33 0.68 -5.97 9.92
CA PRO A 33 1.18 -7.09 9.15
C PRO A 33 2.70 -7.03 8.99
N VAL A 34 3.32 -8.21 8.94
CA VAL A 34 4.72 -8.39 8.59
C VAL A 34 4.77 -9.00 7.20
N ARG A 35 5.59 -8.41 6.33
CA ARG A 35 5.81 -8.90 4.97
C ARG A 35 7.00 -9.85 4.97
N PHE A 36 6.78 -11.05 4.46
CA PHE A 36 7.82 -12.03 4.16
C PHE A 36 7.94 -12.15 2.64
N ILE A 37 9.14 -11.93 2.10
CA ILE A 37 9.42 -12.09 0.67
C ILE A 37 10.30 -13.32 0.50
N THR A 38 9.92 -14.19 -0.42
CA THR A 38 10.73 -15.33 -0.86
C THR A 38 11.30 -15.07 -2.24
N THR A 39 12.53 -15.52 -2.49
CA THR A 39 13.17 -15.50 -3.82
C THR A 39 13.86 -16.84 -4.08
N HIS A 40 14.66 -16.94 -5.14
CA HIS A 40 15.46 -18.12 -5.47
C HIS A 40 16.95 -17.84 -5.26
N ASN A 41 17.67 -18.82 -4.73
CA ASN A 41 19.12 -18.79 -4.72
C ASN A 41 19.65 -18.90 -6.16
N HIS A 42 20.46 -17.93 -6.60
CA HIS A 42 20.95 -17.87 -7.99
C HIS A 42 21.84 -19.05 -8.41
N THR A 43 22.50 -19.70 -7.44
CA THR A 43 23.42 -20.82 -7.72
C THR A 43 22.69 -22.16 -7.65
N THR A 44 21.82 -22.35 -6.65
CA THR A 44 21.18 -23.66 -6.39
C THR A 44 19.76 -23.77 -6.93
N GLY A 45 19.12 -22.65 -7.29
CA GLY A 45 17.73 -22.60 -7.73
C GLY A 45 16.69 -22.84 -6.62
N GLN A 46 17.12 -23.01 -5.37
CA GLN A 46 16.21 -23.29 -4.25
C GLN A 46 15.47 -22.03 -3.79
N ALA A 47 14.21 -22.20 -3.37
CA ALA A 47 13.44 -21.12 -2.74
C ALA A 47 14.03 -20.76 -1.37
N ILE A 48 14.25 -19.47 -1.13
CA ILE A 48 14.83 -18.92 0.10
C ILE A 48 14.02 -17.73 0.59
N LEU A 49 14.10 -17.43 1.90
CA LEU A 49 13.56 -16.20 2.46
C LEU A 49 14.51 -15.04 2.13
N HIS A 50 14.04 -14.07 1.35
CA HIS A 50 14.77 -12.86 0.99
C HIS A 50 14.74 -11.85 2.14
N SER A 51 13.54 -11.52 2.65
CA SER A 51 13.38 -10.53 3.72
C SER A 51 12.12 -10.73 4.56
N SER A 52 12.17 -10.24 5.79
CA SER A 52 11.02 -10.11 6.70
C SER A 52 10.99 -8.70 7.28
N THR A 53 9.98 -7.93 6.92
CA THR A 53 9.89 -6.51 7.29
C THR A 53 8.46 -6.15 7.70
N PRO A 54 8.24 -5.45 8.83
CA PRO A 54 6.95 -4.85 9.13
C PRO A 54 6.50 -3.93 7.99
N VAL A 55 5.22 -3.96 7.65
CA VAL A 55 4.68 -3.05 6.64
C VAL A 55 4.57 -1.64 7.25
N PRO A 56 5.17 -0.60 6.63
CA PRO A 56 5.05 0.76 7.13
C PRO A 56 3.65 1.31 6.83
N PHE A 57 2.95 1.77 7.87
CA PHE A 57 1.66 2.44 7.75
C PHE A 57 1.82 3.95 7.80
N ARG A 58 0.94 4.66 7.08
CA ARG A 58 0.80 6.11 7.13
C ARG A 58 -0.63 6.49 7.47
N LEU A 59 -0.76 7.59 8.22
CA LEU A 59 -2.04 8.13 8.67
C LEU A 59 -2.56 9.17 7.70
N TYR A 60 -3.87 9.15 7.51
CA TYR A 60 -4.65 10.01 6.64
C TYR A 60 -5.93 10.44 7.37
N ASP A 61 -6.62 11.46 6.84
CA ASP A 61 -7.94 11.92 7.28
C ASP A 61 -8.06 12.10 8.80
N ASN A 62 -7.16 12.92 9.36
CA ASN A 62 -7.09 13.22 10.79
C ASN A 62 -6.96 11.97 11.67
N ASN A 63 -6.15 10.99 11.23
CA ASN A 63 -5.90 9.70 11.89
C ASN A 63 -7.10 8.72 11.88
N ASN A 64 -8.14 8.99 11.09
CA ASN A 64 -9.27 8.07 10.93
C ASN A 64 -9.04 6.99 9.86
N LEU A 65 -7.97 7.14 9.08
CA LEU A 65 -7.61 6.24 8.01
C LEU A 65 -6.11 5.94 8.07
N SER A 66 -5.74 4.66 8.05
CA SER A 66 -4.33 4.24 8.01
C SER A 66 -4.10 3.31 6.84
N MET A 67 -3.06 3.54 6.06
CA MET A 67 -2.73 2.68 4.91
C MET A 67 -1.28 2.22 4.95
N GLY A 68 -1.06 0.93 4.68
CA GLY A 68 0.26 0.33 4.51
C GLY A 68 0.36 -0.42 3.20
N VAL A 69 1.35 -0.09 2.37
CA VAL A 69 1.61 -0.80 1.12
C VAL A 69 2.62 -1.90 1.38
N ALA A 70 2.21 -3.16 1.21
CA ALA A 70 3.07 -4.30 1.42
C ALA A 70 3.89 -4.62 0.17
N TYR A 71 3.30 -4.57 -1.02
CA TYR A 71 4.02 -4.90 -2.26
C TYR A 71 3.41 -4.22 -3.47
N THR A 72 4.22 -4.02 -4.51
CA THR A 72 3.77 -3.50 -5.79
C THR A 72 4.50 -4.19 -6.93
N THR A 73 3.81 -4.38 -8.04
CA THR A 73 4.43 -4.69 -9.32
C THR A 73 4.23 -3.51 -10.26
N SER A 74 5.16 -3.27 -11.18
CA SER A 74 5.10 -2.17 -12.15
C SER A 74 4.84 -2.65 -13.59
N SER A 75 4.61 -3.94 -13.77
CA SER A 75 4.27 -4.57 -15.04
C SER A 75 3.36 -5.76 -14.80
N PHE A 76 2.58 -6.11 -15.82
CA PHE A 76 1.74 -7.29 -15.84
C PHE A 76 1.95 -8.05 -17.17
N PRO A 77 2.47 -9.29 -17.15
CA PRO A 77 2.95 -10.04 -15.98
C PRO A 77 4.15 -9.40 -15.27
N PRO A 78 4.37 -9.65 -13.97
CA PRO A 78 5.54 -9.16 -13.24
C PRO A 78 6.81 -9.93 -13.64
N ASN A 79 7.96 -9.25 -13.64
CA ASN A 79 9.27 -9.89 -13.80
C ASN A 79 9.86 -10.24 -12.43
N LEU A 80 9.83 -11.52 -12.08
CA LEU A 80 10.35 -12.04 -10.81
C LEU A 80 11.82 -12.51 -10.91
N ASN A 81 12.47 -12.31 -12.07
CA ASN A 81 13.86 -12.72 -12.24
C ASN A 81 14.80 -11.68 -11.64
N SER A 82 15.87 -12.16 -11.01
CA SER A 82 16.93 -11.32 -10.45
C SER A 82 16.40 -10.23 -9.51
N ASP A 83 15.33 -10.53 -8.77
CA ASP A 83 14.69 -9.62 -7.82
C ASP A 83 14.28 -8.27 -8.45
N ALA A 84 13.97 -8.27 -9.75
CA ALA A 84 13.65 -7.05 -10.50
C ALA A 84 12.38 -6.38 -9.97
N ASP A 85 11.37 -7.16 -9.59
CA ASP A 85 10.13 -6.68 -8.98
C ASP A 85 10.37 -6.11 -7.57
N ILE A 86 11.22 -6.74 -6.76
CA ILE A 86 11.59 -6.24 -5.41
C ILE A 86 12.30 -4.89 -5.54
N THR A 87 13.22 -4.78 -6.49
CA THR A 87 13.95 -3.54 -6.79
C THR A 87 12.99 -2.45 -7.25
N ALA A 88 12.12 -2.74 -8.23
CA ALA A 88 11.14 -1.81 -8.75
C ALA A 88 10.16 -1.33 -7.66
N HIS A 89 9.69 -2.24 -6.81
CA HIS A 89 8.87 -1.92 -5.65
C HIS A 89 9.59 -0.97 -4.69
N THR A 90 10.84 -1.28 -4.33
CA THR A 90 11.63 -0.47 -3.40
C THR A 90 11.87 0.94 -3.95
N SER A 91 12.20 1.05 -5.24
CA SER A 91 12.35 2.34 -5.92
C SER A 91 11.05 3.14 -5.94
N LEU A 92 9.91 2.50 -6.24
CA LEU A 92 8.59 3.15 -6.26
C LEU A 92 8.13 3.60 -4.86
N MET A 93 8.42 2.82 -3.82
CA MET A 93 8.14 3.23 -2.45
C MET A 93 9.02 4.39 -2.00
N SER A 94 10.29 4.41 -2.45
CA SER A 94 11.25 5.47 -2.13
C SER A 94 10.95 6.78 -2.85
N SER A 95 10.35 6.72 -4.05
CA SER A 95 9.98 7.94 -4.80
C SER A 95 8.84 8.71 -4.15
N GLY A 96 7.99 8.05 -3.36
CA GLY A 96 6.82 8.66 -2.74
C GLY A 96 5.72 9.05 -3.74
N THR A 97 5.81 8.61 -5.00
CA THR A 97 4.89 8.99 -6.08
C THR A 97 3.75 8.01 -6.29
N LEU A 98 3.68 6.93 -5.50
CA LEU A 98 2.65 5.91 -5.63
C LEU A 98 1.27 6.49 -5.25
N GLY A 99 0.35 6.47 -6.21
CA GLY A 99 -1.05 6.85 -6.01
C GLY A 99 -1.92 5.72 -5.43
N LEU A 100 -3.23 5.83 -5.63
CA LEU A 100 -4.17 4.75 -5.29
C LEU A 100 -4.03 3.55 -6.25
N VAL A 101 -3.67 3.81 -7.50
CA VAL A 101 -3.45 2.81 -8.55
C VAL A 101 -2.01 2.89 -9.04
N ASN A 102 -1.42 1.75 -9.38
CA ASN A 102 -0.18 1.69 -10.16
C ASN A 102 -0.51 1.20 -11.58
N PRO A 103 -0.54 2.09 -12.60
CA PRO A 103 -0.91 1.70 -13.95
C PRO A 103 -0.03 0.57 -14.51
N GLY A 104 -0.65 -0.45 -15.08
CA GLY A 104 0.06 -1.58 -15.70
C GLY A 104 0.65 -2.59 -14.71
N GLY A 105 0.40 -2.43 -13.40
CA GLY A 105 0.85 -3.36 -12.37
C GLY A 105 -0.20 -3.62 -11.30
N THR A 106 0.26 -4.04 -10.14
CA THR A 106 -0.60 -4.38 -8.99
C THR A 106 -0.11 -3.71 -7.72
N VAL A 107 -1.04 -3.49 -6.78
CA VAL A 107 -0.74 -2.91 -5.47
C VAL A 107 -1.38 -3.79 -4.40
N LEU A 108 -0.58 -4.32 -3.48
CA LEU A 108 -1.06 -4.97 -2.27
C LEU A 108 -0.99 -3.96 -1.12
N ARG A 109 -2.15 -3.59 -0.61
CA ARG A 109 -2.30 -2.58 0.45
C ARG A 109 -3.22 -3.09 1.55
N CYS A 110 -2.82 -2.81 2.78
CA CYS A 110 -3.68 -2.93 3.96
C CYS A 110 -4.23 -1.55 4.31
N VAL A 111 -5.53 -1.48 4.61
CA VAL A 111 -6.22 -0.25 4.98
C VAL A 111 -7.00 -0.49 6.26
N ASP A 112 -6.73 0.31 7.27
CA ASP A 112 -7.48 0.31 8.53
C ASP A 112 -8.37 1.54 8.58
N PHE A 113 -9.67 1.32 8.81
CA PHE A 113 -10.66 2.37 9.00
C PHE A 113 -10.98 2.51 10.50
N ALA A 114 -11.06 3.75 10.99
CA ALA A 114 -11.53 4.01 12.35
C ALA A 114 -13.02 3.64 12.52
N PRO A 115 -13.46 3.31 13.75
CA PRO A 115 -14.87 3.00 14.01
C PRO A 115 -15.79 4.15 13.57
N GLY A 116 -16.83 3.82 12.80
CA GLY A 116 -17.82 4.79 12.30
C GLY A 116 -17.31 5.73 11.21
N TYR A 117 -16.07 5.59 10.76
CA TYR A 117 -15.52 6.39 9.67
C TYR A 117 -15.96 5.84 8.30
N ALA A 118 -16.37 6.73 7.41
CA ALA A 118 -16.70 6.43 6.02
C ALA A 118 -15.72 7.17 5.11
N CYS A 119 -15.09 6.45 4.19
CA CYS A 119 -14.15 7.04 3.25
C CYS A 119 -14.85 7.78 2.11
N GLY A 120 -14.13 8.73 1.50
CA GLY A 120 -14.61 9.44 0.33
C GLY A 120 -14.83 8.52 -0.87
N MET A 121 -16.00 8.62 -1.48
CA MET A 121 -16.34 7.85 -2.69
C MET A 121 -15.47 8.30 -3.87
N HIS A 122 -14.83 7.33 -4.53
CA HIS A 122 -14.07 7.55 -5.75
C HIS A 122 -14.11 6.31 -6.65
N ARG A 123 -13.72 6.47 -7.92
CA ARG A 123 -13.57 5.37 -8.87
C ARG A 123 -12.14 5.34 -9.39
N THR A 124 -11.53 4.17 -9.32
CA THR A 124 -10.23 3.87 -9.90
C THR A 124 -10.40 3.07 -11.20
N GLN A 125 -9.41 3.14 -12.09
CA GLN A 125 -9.30 2.22 -13.22
C GLN A 125 -8.43 1.03 -12.79
N SER A 126 -8.98 0.20 -11.91
CA SER A 126 -8.35 -1.00 -11.36
C SER A 126 -9.40 -2.10 -11.18
N LEU A 127 -8.93 -3.34 -11.06
CA LEU A 127 -9.72 -4.44 -10.50
C LEU A 127 -9.11 -4.77 -9.14
N ASP A 128 -9.89 -4.59 -8.08
CA ASP A 128 -9.42 -4.73 -6.71
C ASP A 128 -10.00 -6.01 -6.10
N PHE A 129 -9.11 -6.90 -5.65
CA PHE A 129 -9.49 -8.04 -4.83
C PHE A 129 -9.38 -7.64 -3.37
N TRP A 130 -10.50 -7.68 -2.66
CA TRP A 130 -10.57 -7.25 -1.27
C TRP A 130 -10.81 -8.43 -0.35
N ASP A 131 -10.04 -8.49 0.73
CA ASP A 131 -10.29 -9.36 1.87
C ASP A 131 -10.47 -8.51 3.14
N CYS A 132 -11.49 -8.84 3.92
CA CYS A 132 -11.80 -8.15 5.17
C CYS A 132 -11.19 -8.92 6.33
N ASP A 133 -10.09 -8.43 6.89
CA ASP A 133 -9.55 -8.98 8.12
C ASP A 133 -10.23 -8.33 9.34
N ARG A 134 -11.02 -9.12 10.09
CA ARG A 134 -11.56 -8.68 11.38
C ARG A 134 -10.49 -8.73 12.47
N ARG A 135 -9.64 -7.71 12.47
CA ARG A 135 -8.78 -7.39 13.61
C ARG A 135 -9.54 -6.48 14.56
N GLY A 136 -10.33 -7.07 15.46
CA GLY A 136 -10.98 -6.40 16.58
C GLY A 136 -11.09 -7.42 17.70
N GLY A 137 -10.57 -7.10 18.88
CA GLY A 137 -10.61 -8.01 20.03
C GLY A 137 -12.05 -8.47 20.27
N ARG A 138 -12.24 -9.74 20.62
CA ARG A 138 -13.47 -10.16 21.29
C ARG A 138 -13.57 -9.29 22.54
N ASP A 139 -14.52 -8.37 22.56
CA ASP A 139 -14.93 -7.66 23.75
C ASP A 139 -15.30 -8.74 24.77
N GLY A 140 -14.39 -8.99 25.70
CA GLY A 140 -14.61 -9.90 26.82
C GLY A 140 -15.61 -9.24 27.76
N VAL A 141 -16.90 -9.38 27.46
CA VAL A 141 -17.96 -9.21 28.45
C VAL A 141 -18.18 -10.57 29.08
N GLY A 142 -17.53 -10.77 30.23
CA GLY A 142 -17.85 -11.80 31.22
C GLY A 142 -18.49 -11.15 32.42
#